data_AF-A0A519MDA3-F1
#
_entry.id   AF-A0A519MDA3-F1
#
_cell.length_a   1.000
_cell.length_b   1.000
_cell.length_c   1.000
_cell.angle_alpha   90.00
_cell.angle_beta   90.00
_cell.angle_gamma   90.00
#
_symmetry.space_group_name_H-M   'P 1'
#
loop_
_entity.id
_entity.type
_entity.pdbx_description
1 polymer ?
#
loop_
_entity_poly.entity_id
_entity_poly.type
_entity_poly.pdbx_seq_one_letter_code
_entity_poly.pdbx_strand_id
1 'polypeptide(L)' 'MFQALRELAQAAGITLRNPPPEPTTCCGRGCNGCVWEGFLDAAEYWRQEALLQLQG' A
#
# COMPACT_ATOMS: atom_id res chain seq x y z
N MET A 1 6.68 3.39 -3.45
CA MET A 1 5.36 4.04 -3.32
C MET A 1 5.02 4.45 -1.88
N PHE A 2 5.31 3.62 -0.86
CA PHE A 2 4.82 3.85 0.52
C PHE A 2 5.74 4.65 1.45
N GLN A 3 6.94 5.02 1.02
CA GLN A 3 7.95 5.63 1.90
C GLN A 3 7.52 6.98 2.46
N ALA A 4 6.95 7.87 1.63
CA ALA A 4 6.51 9.18 2.08
C ALA A 4 5.48 9.11 3.23
N LEU A 5 4.52 8.17 3.16
CA LEU A 5 3.55 7.95 4.24
C LEU A 5 4.18 7.35 5.49
N ARG A 6 5.17 6.47 5.33
CA ARG A 6 5.92 5.93 6.47
C ARG A 6 6.74 7.01 7.16
N GLU A 7 7.40 7.89 6.41
CA GLU A 7 8.16 9.01 6.95
C GLU A 7 7.26 9.99 7.71
N LEU A 8 6.10 10.34 7.13
CA LEU A 8 5.09 11.16 7.80
C LEU A 8 4.58 10.51 9.09
N ALA A 9 4.27 9.22 9.07
CA ALA A 9 3.81 8.52 10.26
C ALA A 9 4.89 8.40 11.33
N GLN A 10 6.14 8.17 10.95
CA GLN A 10 7.27 8.21 11.88
C GLN A 10 7.42 9.59 12.51
N ALA A 11 7.31 10.67 11.73
CA ALA A 11 7.35 12.04 12.25
C ALA A 11 6.17 12.35 13.20
N ALA A 12 5.00 11.75 12.96
CA ALA A 12 3.83 11.86 13.81
C ALA A 12 3.85 10.89 15.02
N GLY A 13 4.84 10.00 15.13
CA GLY A 13 4.89 8.95 16.17
C GLY A 13 3.84 7.84 16.00
N ILE A 14 3.25 7.71 14.80
CA ILE A 14 2.20 6.75 14.46
C ILE A 14 2.85 5.50 13.84
N THR A 15 2.46 4.33 14.34
CA THR A 15 2.91 3.05 13.78
C THR A 15 1.91 2.53 12.74
N LEU A 16 2.26 2.66 11.46
CA LEU A 16 1.48 2.08 10.36
C LEU A 16 1.71 0.57 10.23
N ARG A 17 0.71 -0.16 9.72
CA ARG A 17 0.88 -1.57 9.31
C ARG A 17 1.92 -1.69 8.21
N ASN A 18 2.51 -2.88 8.04
CA ASN A 18 3.38 -3.13 6.90
C ASN A 18 2.61 -2.99 5.58
N PRO A 19 3.19 -2.33 4.56
CA PRO A 19 2.58 -2.24 3.25
C PRO A 19 2.54 -3.61 2.56
N PRO A 20 1.61 -3.82 1.62
CA PRO A 20 1.58 -5.04 0.82
C PRO A 20 2.87 -5.19 0.01
N PRO A 21 3.42 -6.41 -0.14
CA PRO A 21 4.61 -6.66 -0.94
C PRO A 21 4.32 -6.49 -2.43
N GLU A 22 5.22 -5.82 -3.16
CA GLU A 22 5.11 -5.68 -4.61
C GLU A 22 5.27 -7.05 -5.29
N PRO A 23 4.35 -7.44 -6.19
CA PRO A 23 4.45 -8.70 -6.91
C PRO A 23 5.65 -8.68 -7.85
N THR A 24 6.44 -9.76 -7.86
CA THR A 24 7.67 -9.87 -8.65
C THR A 24 7.46 -10.54 -10.01
N THR A 25 6.28 -11.10 -10.26
CA THR A 25 5.96 -11.84 -11.48
C THR A 25 4.65 -11.37 -12.07
N CYS A 26 4.63 -11.06 -13.37
CA CYS A 26 3.39 -10.90 -14.10
C CYS A 26 2.76 -12.29 -14.32
N CYS A 27 1.48 -12.46 -14.00
CA CYS A 27 0.81 -13.76 -14.12
C CYS A 27 0.58 -14.22 -15.57
N GLY A 28 0.96 -13.42 -16.57
CA GLY A 28 0.95 -13.78 -18.00
C GLY A 28 -0.45 -13.97 -18.61
N ARG A 29 -1.52 -13.81 -17.82
CA ARG A 29 -2.92 -14.04 -18.21
C ARG A 29 -3.62 -12.80 -18.77
N GLY A 30 -2.88 -11.70 -18.96
CA GLY A 30 -3.42 -10.39 -19.29
C GLY A 30 -3.60 -9.51 -18.05
N CYS A 31 -4.07 -8.27 -18.25
CA CYS A 31 -4.23 -7.31 -17.16
C CYS A 31 -5.42 -7.62 -16.26
N ASN A 32 -6.50 -8.18 -16.81
CA ASN A 32 -7.72 -8.54 -16.06
C ASN A 32 -7.51 -9.79 -15.20
N GLY A 33 -7.79 -9.69 -13.90
CA GLY A 33 -7.48 -10.70 -12.89
C GLY A 33 -5.99 -10.82 -12.60
N CYS A 34 -5.19 -9.79 -12.88
CA CYS A 34 -3.76 -9.85 -12.64
C CYS A 34 -3.41 -9.74 -11.15
N VAL A 35 -2.29 -10.32 -10.74
CA VAL A 35 -1.74 -10.13 -9.38
C VAL A 35 -1.51 -8.65 -9.05
N TRP A 36 -1.27 -7.85 -10.09
CA TRP A 36 -1.15 -6.40 -9.98
C TRP A 36 -2.47 -5.72 -9.56
N GLU A 37 -3.64 -6.20 -9.99
CA GLU A 37 -4.92 -5.63 -9.55
C GLU A 37 -5.11 -5.84 -8.05
N GLY A 38 -4.94 -7.08 -7.58
CA GLY A 38 -5.03 -7.38 -6.14
C GLY A 38 -4.00 -6.62 -5.31
N PHE A 39 -2.78 -6.43 -5.85
CA PHE A 39 -1.77 -5.60 -5.20
C PHE A 39 -2.19 -4.12 -5.16
N LEU A 40 -2.70 -3.56 -6.26
CA LEU A 40 -3.12 -2.16 -6.32
C LEU A 40 -4.30 -1.89 -5.38
N ASP A 41 -5.27 -2.79 -5.31
CA ASP A 41 -6.39 -2.70 -4.37
C ASP A 41 -5.91 -2.74 -2.91
N ALA A 42 -5.02 -3.68 -2.58
CA ALA A 42 -4.45 -3.77 -1.24
C ALA A 42 -3.58 -2.55 -0.90
N ALA A 43 -2.84 -2.01 -1.87
CA ALA A 43 -2.01 -0.82 -1.73
C ALA A 43 -2.86 0.43 -1.48
N GLU A 44 -3.97 0.57 -2.20
CA GLU A 44 -4.90 1.67 -2.04
C GLU A 44 -5.58 1.61 -0.68
N TYR A 45 -6.07 0.44 -0.27
CA TYR A 45 -6.65 0.25 1.05
C TYR A 45 -5.66 0.61 2.17
N TRP A 46 -4.42 0.13 2.09
CA TRP A 46 -3.36 0.47 3.05
C TRP A 46 -3.12 1.99 3.11
N ARG A 47 -3.07 2.65 1.95
CA ARG A 47 -2.86 4.10 1.83
C ARG A 47 -3.98 4.88 2.51
N GLN A 48 -5.23 4.48 2.29
CA GLN A 48 -6.40 5.11 2.88
C GLN A 48 -6.39 5.00 4.42
N GLU A 49 -6.11 3.81 4.95
CA GLU A 49 -5.98 3.64 6.40
C GLU A 49 -4.82 4.44 7.00
N ALA A 50 -3.67 4.49 6.33
CA ALA A 50 -2.53 5.28 6.79
C ALA A 50 -2.88 6.77 6.86
N LEU A 51 -3.59 7.29 5.87
CA LEU A 51 -4.06 8.68 5.87
C LEU A 51 -5.10 8.95 6.95
N LEU A 52 -6.02 8.02 7.20
CA LEU A 52 -7.00 8.15 8.27
C LEU A 52 -6.32 8.22 9.65
N GLN A 53 -5.27 7.43 9.88
CA GLN A 53 -4.50 7.50 11.12
C GLN A 53 -3.72 8.82 11.25
N LEU A 54 -3.16 9.32 10.15
CA LEU A 54 -2.37 10.56 10.12
C LEU A 54 -3.21 11.84 10.25
N GLN A 55 -4.50 11.79 9.92
CA GLN A 55 -5.44 12.91 10.04
C GLN A 55 -6.11 12.99 11.43
N GLY A 56 -5.77 12.08 12.35
CA GLY A 56 -6.30 12.02 13.71
C GLY A 56 -5.82 13.14 14.63
#